data_AF-A0A1A8CGR9-F1
#
_entry.id   AF-A0A1A8CGR9-F1
#
_cell.length_a   1.000
_cell.length_b   1.000
_cell.length_c   1.000
_cell.angle_alpha   90.00
_cell.angle_beta   90.00
_cell.angle_gamma   90.00
#
_symmetry.space_group_name_H-M   'P 1'
#
loop_
_entity.id
_entity.type
_entity.pdbx_description
1 polymer ?
#
loop_
_entity_poly.entity_id
_entity_poly.type
_entity_poly.pdbx_seq_one_letter_code
_entity_poly.pdbx_strand_id
1 'polypeptide(L)'
;RKFFLSHPAYKHLAEKMGTPYLQRILNQQLTNHIRDTLPSFRSHLQSLLLSLHKEAEEYKHFSPDDPARRTKTLLQLVQRLAVDFEKLIEGSGDRVDTVTLSGGARINKIFHERFPSELAKIESDEGKLRQEINYAIRNIHGVRTGLFTPDMAFEAIVKKQISSLKEPCIKFIDMVSQELCSTVYQCISKLSSFPGLRDETERIVVTEIREQESKCRDQVLMLIDIQLAYINTKHEDFIGFTNSQHVQKQNNGTSSAQSSRNQGVASFSRLIVIHKGWLTISNIGIMKGGAKEFWFILSTESLSWFRDEEEKEKKY
;
A
#
# COMPACT_ATOMS: atom_id res chain seq x y z
N ARG A 1 -22.88 4.85 80.74
CA ARG A 1 -22.00 4.30 81.81
C ARG A 1 -22.77 3.41 82.80
N LYS A 2 -23.88 3.87 83.40
CA LYS A 2 -24.71 3.04 84.31
C LYS A 2 -25.14 1.70 83.70
N PHE A 3 -25.68 1.71 82.47
CA PHE A 3 -26.07 0.50 81.73
C PHE A 3 -24.96 -0.55 81.61
N PHE A 4 -23.75 -0.14 81.17
CA PHE A 4 -22.63 -1.06 80.99
C PHE A 4 -22.09 -1.61 82.32
N LEU A 5 -22.22 -0.87 83.44
CA LEU A 5 -21.78 -1.33 84.76
C LEU A 5 -22.80 -2.23 85.47
N SER A 6 -24.09 -2.06 85.17
CA SER A 6 -25.18 -2.83 85.80
C SER A 6 -25.50 -4.14 85.08
N HIS A 7 -25.15 -4.28 83.79
CA HIS A 7 -25.49 -5.46 83.01
C HIS A 7 -24.45 -6.60 83.22
N PRO A 8 -24.84 -7.78 83.74
CA PRO A 8 -23.90 -8.83 84.14
C PRO A 8 -23.01 -9.33 83.00
N ALA A 9 -23.54 -9.42 81.77
CA ALA A 9 -22.76 -9.82 80.59
C ALA A 9 -21.73 -8.76 80.11
N TYR A 10 -21.93 -7.47 80.37
CA TYR A 10 -21.08 -6.39 79.82
C TYR A 10 -20.26 -5.65 80.88
N LYS A 11 -20.49 -5.94 82.16
CA LYS A 11 -19.81 -5.31 83.31
C LYS A 11 -18.29 -5.38 83.22
N HIS A 12 -17.75 -6.51 82.77
CA HIS A 12 -16.31 -6.71 82.58
C HIS A 12 -15.72 -5.90 81.41
N LEU A 13 -16.54 -5.37 80.50
CA LEU A 13 -16.15 -4.52 79.36
C LEU A 13 -16.50 -3.04 79.55
N ALA A 14 -17.09 -2.67 80.68
CA ALA A 14 -17.66 -1.34 80.89
C ALA A 14 -16.65 -0.18 80.74
N GLU A 15 -15.36 -0.44 80.98
CA GLU A 15 -14.28 0.55 80.77
C GLU A 15 -13.88 0.73 79.30
N LYS A 16 -14.17 -0.27 78.46
CA LYS A 16 -13.90 -0.29 77.02
C LYS A 16 -15.14 0.02 76.17
N MET A 17 -16.23 0.46 76.80
CA MET A 17 -17.52 0.68 76.15
C MET A 17 -18.08 2.08 76.42
N GLY A 18 -18.88 2.57 75.48
CA GLY A 18 -19.54 3.87 75.54
C GLY A 18 -18.83 4.98 74.77
N THR A 19 -19.56 6.07 74.51
CA THR A 19 -19.14 7.19 73.66
C THR A 19 -17.79 7.82 74.07
N PRO A 20 -17.48 8.03 75.36
CA PRO A 20 -16.18 8.60 75.74
C PRO A 20 -14.98 7.70 75.41
N TYR A 21 -15.13 6.37 75.53
CA TYR A 21 -14.09 5.42 75.14
C TYR A 21 -13.94 5.38 73.62
N LEU A 22 -15.06 5.36 72.88
CA LEU A 22 -15.04 5.42 71.42
C LEU A 22 -14.35 6.70 70.91
N GLN A 23 -14.66 7.86 71.48
CA GLN A 23 -14.01 9.14 71.13
C GLN A 23 -12.50 9.07 71.34
N ARG A 24 -12.03 8.49 72.46
CA ARG A 24 -10.61 8.30 72.72
C ARG A 24 -9.95 7.37 71.71
N ILE A 25 -10.60 6.25 71.37
CA ILE A 25 -10.08 5.29 70.39
C ILE A 25 -10.04 5.89 68.99
N LEU A 26 -11.09 6.61 68.55
CA LEU A 26 -11.09 7.28 67.25
C LEU A 26 -10.00 8.35 67.15
N ASN A 27 -9.82 9.18 68.19
CA ASN A 27 -8.73 10.15 68.23
C ASN A 27 -7.35 9.47 68.18
N GLN A 28 -7.17 8.35 68.90
CA GLN A 28 -5.92 7.59 68.88
C GLN A 28 -5.66 6.97 67.50
N GLN A 29 -6.67 6.34 66.89
CA GLN A 29 -6.57 5.75 65.56
C GLN A 29 -6.27 6.79 64.49
N LEU A 30 -6.94 7.95 64.53
CA LEU A 30 -6.68 9.04 63.60
C LEU A 30 -5.26 9.59 63.78
N THR A 31 -4.81 9.80 65.02
CA THR A 31 -3.46 10.32 65.31
C THR A 31 -2.38 9.35 64.82
N ASN A 32 -2.58 8.05 65.05
CA ASN A 32 -1.66 7.02 64.57
C ASN A 32 -1.67 6.94 63.05
N HIS A 33 -2.84 6.93 62.42
CA HIS A 33 -2.96 6.90 60.97
C HIS A 33 -2.31 8.12 60.31
N ILE A 34 -2.49 9.32 60.86
CA ILE A 34 -1.79 10.52 60.40
C ILE A 34 -0.28 10.33 60.53
N ARG A 35 0.20 9.85 61.67
CA ARG A 35 1.64 9.63 61.89
C ARG A 35 2.25 8.62 60.91
N ASP A 36 1.53 7.54 60.62
CA ASP A 36 2.00 6.46 59.76
C ASP A 36 1.94 6.84 58.27
N THR A 37 0.97 7.67 57.87
CA THR A 37 0.81 8.12 56.47
C THR A 37 1.61 9.39 56.13
N LEU A 38 2.00 10.19 57.13
CA LEU A 38 2.72 11.44 56.90
C LEU A 38 4.08 11.25 56.19
N PRO A 39 4.91 10.24 56.50
CA PRO A 39 6.19 10.03 55.81
C PRO A 39 6.04 9.70 54.32
N SER A 40 5.06 8.84 53.97
CA SER A 40 4.80 8.48 52.57
C SER A 40 4.21 9.67 51.81
N PHE A 41 3.29 10.42 52.43
CA PHE A 41 2.73 11.65 51.85
C PHE A 41 3.79 12.72 51.62
N ARG A 42 4.69 12.94 52.60
CA ARG A 42 5.84 13.84 52.44
C ARG A 42 6.73 13.42 51.29
N SER A 43 7.04 12.13 51.17
CA SER A 43 7.88 11.60 50.08
C SER A 43 7.23 11.82 48.71
N HIS A 44 5.90 11.62 48.62
CA HIS A 44 5.13 11.91 47.42
C HIS A 44 5.16 13.41 47.06
N LEU A 45 4.95 14.29 48.03
CA LEU A 45 5.04 15.74 47.81
C LEU A 45 6.44 16.19 47.39
N GLN A 46 7.49 15.59 47.95
CA GLN A 46 8.86 15.88 47.54
C GLN A 46 9.14 15.45 46.09
N SER A 47 8.65 14.28 45.69
CA SER A 47 8.74 13.82 44.30
C SER A 47 8.00 14.77 43.34
N LEU A 48 6.77 15.16 43.69
CA LEU A 48 5.97 16.09 42.91
C LEU A 48 6.63 17.48 42.82
N LEU A 49 7.22 17.96 43.92
CA LEU A 49 7.94 19.22 43.94
C LEU A 49 9.16 19.15 43.02
N LEU A 50 9.92 18.06 43.05
CA LEU A 50 11.09 17.87 42.18
C LEU A 50 10.70 17.85 40.69
N SER A 51 9.61 17.18 40.32
CA SER A 51 9.14 17.18 38.93
C SER A 51 8.69 18.58 38.48
N LEU A 52 7.91 19.26 39.31
CA LEU A 52 7.45 20.63 39.03
C LEU A 52 8.61 21.62 38.98
N HIS A 53 9.62 21.47 39.84
CA HIS A 53 10.79 22.34 39.84
C HIS A 53 11.62 22.15 38.57
N LYS A 54 11.74 20.92 38.06
CA LYS A 54 12.41 20.65 36.79
C LYS A 54 11.72 21.39 35.63
N GLU A 55 10.40 21.29 35.54
CA GLU A 55 9.63 22.05 34.54
C GLU A 55 9.76 23.56 34.78
N ALA A 56 9.64 24.03 36.02
CA ALA A 56 9.72 25.45 36.35
C ALA A 56 11.09 26.08 36.06
N GLU A 57 12.19 25.35 36.19
CA GLU A 57 13.53 25.81 35.79
C GLU A 57 13.61 26.08 34.27
N GLU A 58 12.93 25.28 33.45
CA GLU A 58 12.84 25.52 32.00
C GLU A 58 12.08 26.84 31.68
N TYR A 59 11.18 27.24 32.58
CA TYR A 59 10.44 28.52 32.50
C TYR A 59 11.09 29.68 33.27
N LYS A 60 12.02 29.45 34.21
CA LYS A 60 12.65 30.54 35.00
C LYS A 60 13.47 31.51 34.15
N HIS A 61 14.04 31.03 33.04
CA HIS A 61 14.73 31.85 32.05
C HIS A 61 13.79 32.41 30.97
N PHE A 62 12.48 32.45 31.22
CA PHE A 62 11.48 33.00 30.31
C PHE A 62 11.44 34.52 30.43
N SER A 63 12.13 35.19 29.50
CA SER A 63 11.78 36.56 29.13
C SER A 63 10.88 36.48 27.88
N PRO A 64 9.62 36.95 27.95
CA PRO A 64 8.69 36.88 26.81
C PRO A 64 9.17 37.63 25.58
N ASP A 65 10.15 38.53 25.73
CA ASP A 65 10.64 39.39 24.65
C ASP A 65 12.07 39.09 24.18
N ASP A 66 12.73 38.03 24.67
CA ASP A 66 14.06 37.65 24.19
C ASP A 66 14.01 37.17 22.72
N PRO A 67 14.56 37.93 21.76
CA PRO A 67 14.55 37.55 20.35
C PRO A 67 15.36 36.28 20.09
N ALA A 68 16.45 36.05 20.82
CA ALA A 68 17.32 34.90 20.60
C ALA A 68 16.60 33.58 20.94
N ARG A 69 15.82 33.57 22.03
CA ARG A 69 15.01 32.41 22.40
C ARG A 69 13.87 32.16 21.41
N ARG A 70 13.21 33.20 20.91
CA ARG A 70 12.17 33.08 19.86
C ARG A 70 12.74 32.42 18.60
N THR A 71 13.87 32.90 18.11
CA THR A 71 14.56 32.31 16.94
C THR A 71 14.99 30.87 17.20
N LYS A 72 15.53 30.56 18.38
CA LYS A 72 15.92 29.20 18.75
C LYS A 72 14.73 28.25 18.79
N THR A 73 13.62 28.64 19.42
CA THR A 73 12.40 27.83 19.49
C THR A 73 11.82 27.60 18.09
N LEU A 74 11.75 28.65 17.26
CA LEU A 74 11.31 28.52 15.87
C LEU A 74 12.14 27.49 15.11
N LEU A 75 13.48 27.61 15.19
CA LEU A 75 14.39 26.68 14.53
C LEU A 75 14.18 25.24 15.00
N GLN A 76 14.04 25.02 16.31
CA GLN A 76 13.83 23.68 16.88
C GLN A 76 12.50 23.07 16.42
N LEU A 77 11.43 23.88 16.34
CA LEU A 77 10.12 23.42 15.88
C LEU A 77 10.14 23.06 14.38
N VAL A 78 10.78 23.89 13.55
CA VAL A 78 10.90 23.63 12.11
C VAL A 78 11.79 22.40 11.84
N GLN A 79 12.92 22.27 12.53
CA GLN A 79 13.78 21.08 12.42
C GLN A 79 13.04 19.81 12.83
N ARG A 80 12.28 19.86 13.93
CA ARG A 80 11.47 18.74 14.38
C ARG A 80 10.40 18.36 13.36
N LEU A 81 9.73 19.35 12.76
CA LEU A 81 8.75 19.11 11.71
C LEU A 81 9.37 18.38 10.52
N ALA A 82 10.55 18.82 10.07
CA ALA A 82 11.26 18.19 8.95
C ALA A 82 11.62 16.73 9.25
N VAL A 83 12.20 16.47 10.42
CA VAL A 83 12.56 15.10 10.87
C VAL A 83 11.32 14.23 11.03
N ASP A 84 10.24 14.75 11.60
CA ASP A 84 8.99 14.00 11.76
C ASP A 84 8.37 13.65 10.39
N PHE A 85 8.41 14.57 9.43
CA PHE A 85 7.92 14.34 8.07
C PHE A 85 8.76 13.27 7.35
N GLU A 86 10.09 13.37 7.40
CA GLU A 86 11.03 12.38 6.85
C GLU A 86 10.76 11.00 7.45
N LYS A 87 10.60 10.90 8.78
CA LYS A 87 10.27 9.64 9.47
C LYS A 87 8.95 9.02 8.98
N LEU A 88 7.92 9.82 8.71
CA LEU A 88 6.63 9.33 8.23
C LEU A 88 6.65 8.89 6.76
N ILE A 89 7.49 9.53 5.94
CA ILE A 89 7.64 9.21 4.51
C ILE A 89 8.58 8.01 4.31
N GLU A 90 9.71 7.96 5.01
CA GLU A 90 10.70 6.89 4.85
C GLU A 90 10.42 5.67 5.74
N GLY A 91 9.57 5.83 6.77
CA GLY A 91 9.28 4.76 7.73
C GLY A 91 10.38 4.55 8.77
N SER A 92 11.29 5.51 8.96
CA SER A 92 12.42 5.48 9.90
C SER A 92 12.05 5.91 11.34
N GLY A 93 10.79 5.74 11.74
CA GLY A 93 10.32 6.10 13.07
C GLY A 93 10.92 5.23 14.19
N ASP A 94 11.19 5.83 15.35
CA ASP A 94 11.73 5.12 16.53
C ASP A 94 10.76 4.07 17.09
N ARG A 95 9.47 4.18 16.72
CA ARG A 95 8.39 3.24 17.05
C ARG A 95 7.59 2.95 15.81
N VAL A 96 7.39 1.68 15.51
CA VAL A 96 6.55 1.22 14.39
C VAL A 96 5.10 1.19 14.85
N ASP A 97 4.23 1.94 14.18
CA ASP A 97 2.78 1.83 14.38
C ASP A 97 2.29 0.53 13.73
N THR A 98 1.59 -0.30 14.50
CA THR A 98 1.04 -1.60 14.07
C THR A 98 -0.45 -1.51 13.75
N VAL A 99 -1.10 -0.38 14.00
CA VAL A 99 -2.54 -0.18 13.80
C VAL A 99 -2.82 0.50 12.47
N THR A 100 -2.03 1.53 12.12
CA THR A 100 -2.24 2.32 10.92
C THR A 100 -1.02 2.35 10.00
N LEU A 101 -1.26 2.43 8.69
CA LEU A 101 -0.19 2.58 7.71
C LEU A 101 0.37 4.00 7.75
N SER A 102 1.70 4.13 7.77
CA SER A 102 2.39 5.41 7.66
C SER A 102 2.14 6.08 6.30
N GLY A 103 2.39 7.39 6.21
CA GLY A 103 2.29 8.14 4.96
C GLY A 103 3.09 7.50 3.82
N GLY A 104 4.35 7.14 4.08
CA GLY A 104 5.21 6.42 3.15
C GLY A 104 4.66 5.08 2.69
N ALA A 105 4.15 4.25 3.63
CA ALA A 105 3.57 2.95 3.29
C ALA A 105 2.29 3.10 2.43
N ARG A 106 1.48 4.12 2.69
CA ARG A 106 0.29 4.42 1.87
C ARG A 106 0.67 4.89 0.47
N ILE A 107 1.72 5.70 0.33
CA ILE A 107 2.27 6.08 -0.97
C ILE A 107 2.79 4.84 -1.71
N ASN A 108 3.56 3.97 -1.05
CA ASN A 108 4.07 2.73 -1.65
C ASN A 108 2.92 1.85 -2.19
N LYS A 109 1.84 1.71 -1.43
CA LYS A 109 0.61 1.02 -1.87
C LYS A 109 -0.05 1.67 -3.08
N ILE A 110 -0.02 3.01 -3.19
CA ILE A 110 -0.54 3.70 -4.38
C ILE A 110 0.29 3.32 -5.62
N PHE A 111 1.63 3.31 -5.51
CA PHE A 111 2.54 2.95 -6.60
C PHE A 111 2.42 1.48 -7.04
N HIS A 112 2.33 0.54 -6.09
CA HIS A 112 2.50 -0.88 -6.40
C HIS A 112 1.21 -1.70 -6.40
N GLU A 113 0.13 -1.21 -5.80
CA GLU A 113 -1.15 -1.90 -5.81
C GLU A 113 -2.21 -1.13 -6.59
N ARG A 114 -2.44 0.14 -6.24
CA ARG A 114 -3.55 0.91 -6.82
C ARG A 114 -3.29 1.29 -8.27
N PHE A 115 -2.12 1.82 -8.58
CA PHE A 115 -1.82 2.27 -9.94
C PHE A 115 -1.85 1.12 -10.96
N PRO A 116 -1.19 -0.03 -10.73
CA PRO A 116 -1.33 -1.19 -11.62
C PRO A 116 -2.78 -1.67 -11.75
N SER A 117 -3.56 -1.65 -10.66
CA SER A 117 -4.98 -2.02 -10.71
C SER A 117 -5.82 -1.06 -11.55
N GLU A 118 -5.54 0.25 -11.52
CA GLU A 118 -6.21 1.22 -12.39
C GLU A 118 -5.78 1.05 -13.85
N LEU A 119 -4.51 0.71 -14.11
CA LEU A 119 -4.04 0.40 -15.46
C LEU A 119 -4.70 -0.85 -16.04
N ALA A 120 -4.88 -1.90 -15.23
CA ALA A 120 -5.57 -3.11 -15.66
C ALA A 120 -7.04 -2.87 -16.05
N LYS A 121 -7.70 -1.83 -15.52
CA LYS A 121 -9.06 -1.46 -15.91
C LYS A 121 -9.15 -0.82 -17.30
N ILE A 122 -8.01 -0.38 -17.85
CA ILE A 122 -7.92 0.13 -19.22
C ILE A 122 -7.96 -1.02 -20.23
N GLU A 123 -7.74 -2.27 -19.78
CA GLU A 123 -7.81 -3.45 -20.65
C GLU A 123 -9.09 -3.41 -21.49
N SER A 124 -8.87 -3.24 -22.80
CA SER A 124 -9.94 -2.98 -23.74
C SER A 124 -10.80 -4.22 -23.87
N ASP A 125 -12.12 -4.03 -23.86
CA ASP A 125 -13.05 -5.03 -24.38
C ASP A 125 -12.58 -5.48 -25.77
N GLU A 126 -12.12 -6.73 -25.87
CA GLU A 126 -11.57 -7.28 -27.11
C GLU A 126 -12.55 -7.15 -28.27
N GLY A 127 -13.85 -7.28 -28.01
CA GLY A 127 -14.89 -7.14 -29.02
C GLY A 127 -14.91 -5.73 -29.59
N LYS A 128 -14.89 -4.73 -28.71
CA LYS A 128 -14.83 -3.32 -29.10
C LYS A 128 -13.53 -2.98 -29.82
N LEU A 129 -12.38 -3.46 -29.33
CA LEU A 129 -11.09 -3.22 -29.98
C LEU A 129 -11.05 -3.81 -31.40
N ARG A 130 -11.55 -5.04 -31.59
CA ARG A 130 -11.66 -5.65 -32.92
C ARG A 130 -12.58 -4.85 -33.85
N GLN A 131 -13.68 -4.33 -33.34
CA GLN A 131 -14.57 -3.47 -34.12
C GLN A 131 -13.88 -2.17 -34.54
N GLU A 132 -13.13 -1.54 -33.62
CA GLU A 132 -12.37 -0.32 -33.91
C GLU A 132 -11.27 -0.54 -34.94
N ILE A 133 -10.52 -1.65 -34.85
CA ILE A 133 -9.52 -2.05 -35.84
C ILE A 133 -10.18 -2.22 -37.21
N ASN A 134 -11.32 -2.92 -37.29
CA ASN A 134 -12.06 -3.11 -38.52
C ASN A 134 -12.48 -1.78 -39.16
N TYR A 135 -12.99 -0.85 -38.36
CA TYR A 135 -13.33 0.48 -38.85
C TYR A 135 -12.11 1.28 -39.29
N ALA A 136 -11.00 1.25 -38.54
CA ALA A 136 -9.77 1.94 -38.91
C ALA A 136 -9.24 1.45 -40.26
N ILE A 137 -9.16 0.13 -40.47
CA ILE A 137 -8.70 -0.46 -41.74
C ILE A 137 -9.62 -0.05 -42.90
N ARG A 138 -10.94 -0.19 -42.73
CA ARG A 138 -11.92 0.17 -43.77
C ARG A 138 -11.88 1.65 -44.12
N ASN A 139 -11.77 2.53 -43.12
CA ASN A 139 -11.75 3.97 -43.34
C ASN A 139 -10.47 4.44 -44.03
N ILE A 140 -9.32 3.81 -43.75
CA ILE A 140 -8.05 4.17 -44.40
C ILE A 140 -8.01 3.70 -45.85
N HIS A 141 -8.60 2.53 -46.16
CA HIS A 141 -8.74 2.08 -47.54
C HIS A 141 -9.77 2.91 -48.32
N GLY A 142 -10.85 3.34 -47.66
CA GLY A 142 -11.92 4.12 -48.28
C GLY A 142 -12.53 3.37 -49.46
N VAL A 143 -12.55 4.00 -50.63
CA VAL A 143 -13.09 3.42 -51.88
C VAL A 143 -12.15 2.42 -52.56
N ARG A 144 -10.90 2.29 -52.09
CA ARG A 144 -9.90 1.42 -52.71
C ARG A 144 -9.97 0.02 -52.10
N THR A 145 -9.79 -1.00 -52.92
CA THR A 145 -9.59 -2.37 -52.44
C THR A 145 -8.16 -2.49 -51.89
N GLY A 146 -8.04 -2.66 -50.57
CA GLY A 146 -6.76 -2.83 -49.89
C GLY A 146 -6.18 -4.23 -50.06
N LEU A 147 -4.93 -4.33 -50.54
CA LEU A 147 -4.20 -5.60 -50.61
C LEU A 147 -3.42 -5.91 -49.32
N PHE A 148 -3.03 -4.87 -48.57
CA PHE A 148 -2.27 -4.94 -47.33
C PHE A 148 -2.93 -4.12 -46.23
N THR A 149 -2.76 -4.52 -44.97
CA THR A 149 -3.20 -3.72 -43.82
C THR A 149 -2.36 -2.43 -43.74
N PRO A 150 -2.98 -1.23 -43.69
CA PRO A 150 -2.22 0.02 -43.63
C PRO A 150 -1.54 0.22 -42.28
N ASP A 151 -0.28 0.64 -42.27
CA ASP A 151 0.46 0.98 -41.05
C ASP A 151 -0.24 2.09 -40.24
N MET A 152 -0.91 3.01 -40.93
CA MET A 152 -1.71 4.06 -40.32
C MET A 152 -2.86 3.52 -39.44
N ALA A 153 -3.42 2.34 -39.77
CA ALA A 153 -4.47 1.72 -38.95
C ALA A 153 -3.88 1.27 -37.61
N PHE A 154 -2.73 0.60 -37.68
CA PHE A 154 -1.98 0.16 -36.51
C PHE A 154 -1.60 1.37 -35.64
N GLU A 155 -0.99 2.40 -36.22
CA GLU A 155 -0.62 3.61 -35.49
C GLU A 155 -1.82 4.29 -34.82
N ALA A 156 -2.94 4.43 -35.53
CA ALA A 156 -4.14 5.08 -34.99
C ALA A 156 -4.69 4.33 -33.77
N ILE A 157 -4.75 3.00 -33.83
CA ILE A 157 -5.24 2.17 -32.73
C ILE A 157 -4.26 2.22 -31.54
N VAL A 158 -2.96 2.07 -31.79
CA VAL A 158 -1.94 2.13 -30.73
C VAL A 158 -1.91 3.50 -30.06
N LYS A 159 -1.92 4.60 -30.83
CA LYS A 159 -1.97 5.97 -30.27
C LYS A 159 -3.23 6.20 -29.45
N LYS A 160 -4.36 5.65 -29.85
CA LYS A 160 -5.60 5.71 -29.06
C LYS A 160 -5.47 4.99 -27.72
N GLN A 161 -4.84 3.82 -27.70
CA GLN A 161 -4.59 3.05 -26.47
C GLN A 161 -3.54 3.72 -25.57
N ILE A 162 -2.48 4.30 -26.12
CA ILE A 162 -1.51 5.06 -25.31
C ILE A 162 -2.17 6.31 -24.71
N SER A 163 -3.06 6.97 -25.47
CA SER A 163 -3.75 8.18 -24.99
C SER A 163 -4.68 7.92 -23.80
N SER A 164 -5.25 6.72 -23.66
CA SER A 164 -6.09 6.38 -22.50
C SER A 164 -5.30 6.26 -21.19
N LEU A 165 -3.96 6.21 -21.24
CA LEU A 165 -3.09 6.24 -20.05
C LEU A 165 -3.08 7.62 -19.35
N LYS A 166 -3.54 8.69 -20.01
CA LYS A 166 -3.49 10.06 -19.43
C LYS A 166 -4.29 10.18 -18.13
N GLU A 167 -5.54 9.74 -18.16
CA GLU A 167 -6.45 9.82 -17.01
C GLU A 167 -5.95 9.07 -15.75
N PRO A 168 -5.56 7.78 -15.81
CA PRO A 168 -5.07 7.05 -14.64
C PRO A 168 -3.74 7.63 -14.12
N CYS A 169 -2.87 8.14 -14.98
CA CYS A 169 -1.64 8.83 -14.56
C CYS A 169 -1.92 10.13 -13.80
N ILE A 170 -2.90 10.93 -14.23
CA ILE A 170 -3.30 12.15 -13.50
C ILE A 170 -3.89 11.77 -12.14
N LYS A 171 -4.82 10.81 -12.12
CA LYS A 171 -5.45 10.32 -10.88
C LYS A 171 -4.42 9.76 -9.90
N PHE A 172 -3.38 9.09 -10.41
CA PHE A 172 -2.26 8.62 -9.62
C PHE A 172 -1.50 9.76 -8.93
N ILE A 173 -1.16 10.83 -9.66
CA ILE A 173 -0.51 12.01 -9.10
C ILE A 173 -1.38 12.65 -8.01
N ASP A 174 -2.69 12.77 -8.26
CA ASP A 174 -3.64 13.34 -7.30
C ASP A 174 -3.70 12.53 -6.00
N MET A 175 -3.72 11.19 -6.10
CA MET A 175 -3.69 10.30 -4.94
C MET A 175 -2.41 10.47 -4.12
N VAL A 176 -1.24 10.57 -4.76
CA VAL A 176 0.04 10.78 -4.07
C VAL A 176 0.08 12.16 -3.40
N SER A 177 -0.35 13.22 -4.09
CA SER A 177 -0.43 14.58 -3.55
C SER A 177 -1.33 14.65 -2.31
N GLN A 178 -2.48 13.97 -2.35
CA GLN A 178 -3.40 13.88 -1.22
C GLN A 178 -2.76 13.20 0.00
N GLU A 179 -2.01 12.12 -0.20
CA GLU A 179 -1.29 11.44 0.90
C GLU A 179 -0.14 12.27 1.46
N LEU A 180 0.60 13.00 0.60
CA LEU A 180 1.61 13.95 1.05
C LEU A 180 1.00 15.05 1.92
N CYS A 181 -0.08 15.67 1.48
CA CYS A 181 -0.80 16.68 2.26
C CYS A 181 -1.28 16.11 3.61
N SER A 182 -1.90 14.92 3.60
CA SER A 182 -2.34 14.24 4.83
C SER A 182 -1.19 14.02 5.82
N THR A 183 -0.03 13.60 5.33
CA THR A 183 1.18 13.38 6.14
C THR A 183 1.71 14.69 6.72
N VAL A 184 1.70 15.78 5.94
CA VAL A 184 2.06 17.12 6.42
C VAL A 184 1.11 17.58 7.53
N TYR A 185 -0.21 17.41 7.36
CA TYR A 185 -1.19 17.77 8.38
C TYR A 185 -0.95 17.05 9.71
N GLN A 186 -0.60 15.76 9.66
CA GLN A 186 -0.23 15.00 10.86
C GLN A 186 0.99 15.59 11.57
N CYS A 187 2.01 16.01 10.83
CA CYS A 187 3.19 16.66 11.40
C CYS A 187 2.86 18.03 12.00
N ILE A 188 2.11 18.85 11.27
CA ILE A 188 1.73 20.21 11.66
C ILE A 188 0.82 20.23 12.90
N SER A 189 0.01 19.19 13.11
CA SER A 189 -0.83 19.07 14.31
C SER A 189 -0.05 19.18 15.63
N LYS A 190 1.25 18.82 15.62
CA LYS A 190 2.16 18.93 16.77
C LYS A 190 2.62 20.36 17.07
N LEU A 191 2.37 21.31 16.15
CA LEU A 191 2.62 22.75 16.31
C LEU A 191 1.44 23.51 16.94
N SER A 192 0.46 22.80 17.51
CA SER A 192 -0.75 23.38 18.11
C SER A 192 -0.48 24.43 19.20
N SER A 193 0.69 24.38 19.85
CA SER A 193 1.14 25.38 20.82
C SER A 193 1.45 26.76 20.20
N PHE A 194 1.66 26.84 18.89
CA PHE A 194 1.98 28.08 18.16
C PHE A 194 1.07 28.25 16.93
N PRO A 195 -0.18 28.73 17.10
CA PRO A 195 -1.17 28.79 16.02
C PRO A 195 -0.72 29.58 14.79
N GLY A 196 -0.12 30.77 14.96
CA GLY A 196 0.36 31.56 13.83
C GLY A 196 1.49 30.89 13.04
N LEU A 197 2.38 30.15 13.73
CA LEU A 197 3.42 29.37 13.06
C LEU A 197 2.82 28.17 12.32
N ARG A 198 1.85 27.50 12.94
CA ARG A 198 1.14 26.36 12.36
C ARG A 198 0.48 26.74 11.03
N ASP A 199 -0.31 27.81 11.03
CA ASP A 199 -1.06 28.25 9.85
C ASP A 199 -0.12 28.67 8.72
N GLU A 200 0.95 29.41 9.04
CA GLU A 200 1.91 29.87 8.03
C GLU A 200 2.76 28.70 7.47
N THR A 201 3.14 27.75 8.33
CA THR A 201 3.84 26.53 7.90
C THR A 201 2.95 25.69 6.98
N GLU A 202 1.68 25.51 7.35
CA GLU A 202 0.70 24.81 6.52
C GLU A 202 0.57 25.45 5.15
N ARG A 203 0.38 26.78 5.13
CA ARG A 203 0.25 27.55 3.89
C ARG A 203 1.47 27.37 2.98
N ILE A 204 2.69 27.49 3.50
CA ILE A 204 3.93 27.38 2.72
C ILE A 204 4.08 25.95 2.17
N VAL A 205 3.99 24.94 3.03
CA VAL A 205 4.26 23.54 2.63
C VAL A 205 3.19 23.02 1.67
N VAL A 206 1.92 23.31 1.92
CA VAL A 206 0.83 22.88 1.01
C VAL A 206 0.95 23.57 -0.34
N THR A 207 1.32 24.87 -0.37
CA THR A 207 1.56 25.59 -1.62
C THR A 207 2.68 24.95 -2.42
N GLU A 208 3.82 24.62 -1.78
CA GLU A 208 4.93 23.93 -2.43
C GLU A 208 4.50 22.58 -3.00
N ILE A 209 3.74 21.77 -2.24
CA ILE A 209 3.22 20.48 -2.73
C ILE A 209 2.37 20.68 -3.99
N ARG A 210 1.49 21.70 -4.02
CA ARG A 210 0.65 21.99 -5.19
C ARG A 210 1.45 22.45 -6.40
N GLU A 211 2.48 23.25 -6.21
CA GLU A 211 3.37 23.66 -7.29
C GLU A 211 4.14 22.47 -7.87
N GLN A 212 4.67 21.59 -7.01
CA GLN A 212 5.37 20.38 -7.44
C GLN A 212 4.42 19.36 -8.10
N GLU A 213 3.19 19.24 -7.62
CA GLU A 213 2.14 18.44 -8.24
C GLU A 213 1.88 18.90 -9.68
N SER A 214 1.78 20.22 -9.91
CA SER A 214 1.59 20.78 -11.26
C SER A 214 2.77 20.44 -12.18
N LYS A 215 4.01 20.69 -11.72
CA LYS A 215 5.23 20.38 -12.50
C LYS A 215 5.33 18.88 -12.83
N CYS A 216 5.01 18.02 -11.86
CA CYS A 216 4.99 16.57 -12.05
C CYS A 216 3.94 16.15 -13.08
N ARG A 217 2.74 16.74 -13.02
CA ARG A 217 1.65 16.50 -13.99
C ARG A 217 2.10 16.83 -15.41
N ASP A 218 2.71 18.00 -15.61
CA ASP A 218 3.21 18.42 -16.92
C ASP A 218 4.28 17.45 -17.44
N GLN A 219 5.21 17.04 -16.57
CA GLN A 219 6.26 16.08 -16.90
C GLN A 219 5.70 14.71 -17.31
N VAL A 220 4.71 14.19 -16.58
CA VAL A 220 4.09 12.89 -16.87
C VAL A 220 3.29 12.95 -18.17
N LEU A 221 2.57 14.05 -18.44
CA LEU A 221 1.87 14.24 -19.70
C LEU A 221 2.85 14.31 -20.88
N MET A 222 3.99 15.01 -20.71
CA MET A 222 5.05 15.03 -21.72
C MET A 222 5.61 13.63 -22.00
N LEU A 223 5.80 12.79 -20.98
CA LEU A 223 6.23 11.40 -21.17
C LEU A 223 5.23 10.61 -22.03
N ILE A 224 3.93 10.82 -21.84
CA ILE A 224 2.89 10.17 -22.66
C ILE A 224 2.93 10.72 -24.09
N ASP A 225 3.12 12.03 -24.27
CA ASP A 225 3.21 12.64 -25.59
C ASP A 225 4.45 12.14 -26.36
N ILE A 226 5.56 11.85 -25.67
CA ILE A 226 6.73 11.17 -26.25
C ILE A 226 6.36 9.78 -26.78
N GLN A 227 5.60 8.98 -26.01
CA GLN A 227 5.14 7.66 -26.45
C GLN A 227 4.19 7.76 -27.66
N LEU A 228 3.42 8.85 -27.77
CA LEU A 228 2.55 9.11 -28.92
C LEU A 228 3.32 9.59 -30.16
N ALA A 229 4.47 10.24 -29.98
CA ALA A 229 5.24 10.81 -31.07
C ALA A 229 5.88 9.75 -31.97
N TYR A 230 6.34 8.63 -31.39
CA TYR A 230 7.02 7.57 -32.14
C TYR A 230 6.73 6.18 -31.58
N ILE A 231 6.22 5.28 -32.43
CA ILE A 231 6.01 3.87 -32.11
C ILE A 231 7.22 3.08 -32.62
N ASN A 232 8.03 2.57 -31.70
CA ASN A 232 9.22 1.79 -32.03
C ASN A 232 8.88 0.33 -32.37
N THR A 233 8.68 0.02 -33.65
CA THR A 233 8.45 -1.34 -34.15
C THR A 233 9.71 -2.21 -34.20
N LYS A 234 10.88 -1.69 -33.79
CA LYS A 234 12.13 -2.45 -33.64
C LYS A 234 12.42 -2.86 -32.19
N HIS A 235 11.52 -2.55 -31.27
CA HIS A 235 11.65 -2.97 -29.88
C HIS A 235 11.72 -4.51 -29.78
N GLU A 236 12.55 -5.04 -28.87
CA GLU A 236 12.77 -6.49 -28.75
C GLU A 236 11.49 -7.28 -28.41
N ASP A 237 10.61 -6.67 -27.61
CA ASP A 237 9.30 -7.23 -27.27
C ASP A 237 8.26 -7.09 -28.39
N PHE A 238 8.55 -6.34 -29.46
CA PHE A 238 7.61 -6.17 -30.56
C PHE A 238 7.63 -7.40 -31.48
N ILE A 239 6.65 -8.27 -31.28
CA ILE A 239 6.45 -9.46 -32.11
C ILE A 239 5.65 -9.05 -33.35
N GLY A 240 6.36 -8.61 -34.39
CA GLY A 240 5.78 -8.32 -35.70
C GLY A 240 5.36 -9.59 -36.47
N PHE A 241 4.90 -9.40 -37.72
CA PHE A 241 4.46 -10.48 -38.62
C PHE A 241 5.48 -11.62 -38.82
N THR A 242 6.78 -11.35 -38.67
CA THR A 242 7.85 -12.34 -38.84
C THR A 242 8.04 -13.22 -37.61
N ASN A 243 7.75 -12.70 -36.41
CA ASN A 243 8.01 -13.39 -35.14
C ASN A 243 6.75 -14.06 -34.57
N SER A 244 5.55 -13.70 -35.04
CA SER A 244 4.30 -14.33 -34.60
C SER A 244 4.24 -15.84 -34.90
N GLN A 245 4.87 -16.29 -36.00
CA GLN A 245 5.04 -17.72 -36.30
C GLN A 245 6.03 -18.43 -35.35
N HIS A 246 6.90 -17.69 -34.67
CA HIS A 246 7.88 -18.22 -33.72
C HIS A 246 7.37 -18.18 -32.26
N VAL A 247 6.58 -17.18 -31.87
CA VAL A 247 6.07 -17.05 -30.50
C VAL A 247 4.96 -18.05 -30.18
N GLN A 248 4.11 -18.40 -31.16
CA GLN A 248 3.20 -19.54 -31.01
C GLN A 248 3.92 -20.88 -30.77
N LYS A 249 5.22 -20.99 -31.13
CA LYS A 249 6.03 -22.20 -30.89
C LYS A 249 6.68 -22.23 -29.50
N GLN A 250 6.79 -21.10 -28.78
CA GLN A 250 7.44 -21.04 -27.46
C GLN A 250 6.47 -21.19 -26.28
N ASN A 251 5.21 -20.75 -26.39
CA ASN A 251 4.24 -20.82 -25.28
C ASN A 251 3.77 -22.25 -24.90
N ASN A 252 4.22 -23.30 -25.59
CA ASN A 252 3.93 -24.71 -25.25
C ASN A 252 5.11 -25.44 -24.59
N GLY A 253 6.16 -24.73 -24.14
CA GLY A 253 7.28 -25.32 -23.40
C GLY A 253 7.31 -24.82 -21.97
N THR A 254 7.11 -25.73 -21.01
CA THR A 254 7.33 -25.51 -19.60
C THR A 254 8.73 -24.93 -19.32
N SER A 255 8.75 -23.98 -18.39
CA SER A 255 9.90 -23.23 -17.89
C SER A 255 11.12 -24.12 -17.58
N SER A 256 12.24 -23.84 -18.24
CA SER A 256 13.57 -24.05 -17.66
C SER A 256 14.58 -23.10 -18.29
N ALA A 257 15.48 -22.62 -17.44
CA ALA A 257 16.31 -21.44 -17.61
C ALA A 257 17.32 -21.50 -18.78
N GLN A 258 17.71 -20.29 -19.21
CA GLN A 258 18.80 -19.98 -20.13
C GLN A 258 20.09 -20.78 -19.85
N SER A 259 20.69 -21.35 -20.89
CA SER A 259 22.14 -21.24 -21.14
C SER A 259 22.55 -21.82 -22.49
N SER A 260 23.63 -21.25 -23.03
CA SER A 260 24.47 -21.67 -24.17
C SER A 260 24.08 -21.21 -25.59
N ARG A 261 24.87 -20.24 -26.07
CA ARG A 261 25.21 -20.05 -27.49
C ARG A 261 25.96 -21.31 -27.97
N ASN A 262 25.52 -21.92 -29.07
CA ASN A 262 26.36 -22.17 -30.25
C ASN A 262 25.60 -22.81 -31.42
N GLN A 263 26.03 -22.37 -32.60
CA GLN A 263 25.90 -22.85 -33.97
C GLN A 263 25.18 -24.18 -34.27
N GLY A 264 24.36 -24.13 -35.32
CA GLY A 264 24.34 -25.15 -36.36
C GLY A 264 23.35 -26.30 -36.16
N VAL A 265 22.53 -26.51 -37.20
CA VAL A 265 21.60 -27.63 -37.43
C VAL A 265 20.22 -27.44 -36.79
N ALA A 266 19.24 -27.19 -37.66
CA ALA A 266 17.82 -27.15 -37.36
C ALA A 266 17.37 -28.47 -36.74
N SER A 267 17.01 -28.43 -35.45
CA SER A 267 16.34 -29.54 -34.78
C SER A 267 14.85 -29.50 -35.08
N PHE A 268 14.33 -30.67 -35.45
CA PHE A 268 13.00 -30.97 -35.96
C PHE A 268 11.82 -30.39 -35.16
N SER A 269 10.78 -30.06 -35.92
CA SER A 269 9.40 -29.67 -35.59
C SER A 269 8.88 -30.06 -34.20
N ARG A 270 8.65 -29.06 -33.33
CA ARG A 270 7.66 -29.16 -32.25
C ARG A 270 6.31 -28.72 -32.80
N LEU A 271 5.38 -29.67 -32.86
CA LEU A 271 4.01 -29.53 -33.37
C LEU A 271 3.25 -28.40 -32.65
N ILE A 272 2.55 -27.53 -33.39
CA ILE A 272 1.70 -26.48 -32.84
C ILE A 272 0.41 -27.12 -32.30
N VAL A 273 0.17 -27.04 -30.99
CA VAL A 273 -1.08 -27.53 -30.36
C VAL A 273 -2.20 -26.51 -30.58
N ILE A 274 -3.27 -26.95 -31.21
CA ILE A 274 -4.48 -26.18 -31.53
C ILE A 274 -5.47 -26.23 -30.36
N HIS A 275 -5.66 -27.40 -29.75
CA HIS A 275 -6.64 -27.58 -28.69
C HIS A 275 -6.27 -28.76 -27.78
N LYS A 276 -6.61 -28.66 -26.49
CA LYS A 276 -6.52 -29.74 -25.52
C LYS A 276 -7.85 -29.92 -24.81
N GLY A 277 -8.26 -31.17 -24.56
CA GLY A 277 -9.51 -31.43 -23.87
C GLY A 277 -9.83 -32.90 -23.69
N TRP A 278 -10.75 -33.19 -22.78
CA TRP A 278 -11.27 -34.53 -22.54
C TRP A 278 -12.24 -34.94 -23.65
N LEU A 279 -11.98 -36.09 -24.28
CA LEU A 279 -12.93 -36.72 -25.21
C LEU A 279 -13.09 -38.21 -24.87
N THR A 280 -14.30 -38.70 -25.05
CA THR A 280 -14.63 -40.11 -24.81
C THR A 280 -14.47 -40.93 -26.10
N ILE A 281 -13.64 -41.96 -26.08
CA ILE A 281 -13.55 -42.95 -27.16
C ILE A 281 -14.45 -44.14 -26.79
N SER A 282 -15.52 -44.34 -27.56
CA SER A 282 -16.54 -45.35 -27.30
C SER A 282 -16.24 -46.75 -27.87
N ASN A 283 -15.27 -46.89 -28.78
CA ASN A 283 -15.04 -48.13 -29.53
C ASN A 283 -13.58 -48.65 -29.46
N ILE A 284 -12.98 -48.63 -28.28
CA ILE A 284 -11.66 -49.24 -28.06
C ILE A 284 -11.87 -50.75 -27.93
N GLY A 285 -11.47 -51.47 -28.99
CA GLY A 285 -11.33 -52.94 -29.13
C GLY A 285 -11.99 -53.86 -28.09
N ILE A 286 -12.71 -54.86 -28.59
CA ILE A 286 -13.53 -55.88 -27.89
C ILE A 286 -12.88 -56.52 -26.63
N MET A 287 -11.56 -56.50 -26.47
CA MET A 287 -10.85 -57.03 -25.29
C MET A 287 -10.64 -56.03 -24.13
N LYS A 288 -10.91 -54.73 -24.29
CA LYS A 288 -10.76 -53.73 -23.21
C LYS A 288 -12.02 -52.88 -23.11
N GLY A 289 -13.06 -53.47 -22.51
CA GLY A 289 -14.41 -52.92 -22.41
C GLY A 289 -14.54 -51.45 -21.99
N GLY A 290 -15.67 -50.90 -22.43
CA GLY A 290 -16.25 -49.62 -22.01
C GLY A 290 -15.73 -48.41 -22.78
N ALA A 291 -16.64 -47.46 -23.04
CA ALA A 291 -16.26 -46.11 -23.44
C ALA A 291 -15.35 -45.50 -22.38
N LYS A 292 -14.19 -44.96 -22.79
CA LYS A 292 -13.19 -44.40 -21.88
C LYS A 292 -12.84 -42.98 -22.29
N GLU A 293 -12.68 -42.12 -21.30
CA GLU A 293 -12.21 -40.75 -21.49
C GLU A 293 -10.70 -40.70 -21.57
N PHE A 294 -10.20 -39.91 -22.50
CA PHE A 294 -8.79 -39.64 -22.69
C PHE A 294 -8.60 -38.14 -22.85
N TRP A 295 -7.40 -37.68 -22.48
CA TRP A 295 -6.97 -36.31 -22.69
C TRP A 295 -6.39 -36.19 -24.10
N PHE A 296 -7.02 -35.40 -24.96
CA PHE A 296 -6.59 -35.22 -26.34
C PHE A 296 -5.78 -33.95 -26.51
N ILE A 297 -4.78 -34.02 -27.37
CA ILE A 297 -3.98 -32.90 -27.85
C ILE A 297 -4.10 -32.91 -29.38
N LEU A 298 -4.88 -31.97 -29.90
CA LEU A 298 -4.97 -31.70 -31.33
C LEU A 298 -3.85 -30.73 -31.69
N SER A 299 -3.00 -31.13 -32.62
CA SER A 299 -1.97 -30.29 -33.21
C SER A 299 -2.21 -30.10 -34.71
N THR A 300 -1.47 -29.17 -35.34
CA THR A 300 -1.57 -28.88 -36.78
C THR A 300 -1.30 -30.07 -37.68
N GLU A 301 -0.56 -31.08 -37.22
CA GLU A 301 -0.17 -32.23 -38.06
C GLU A 301 -0.57 -33.57 -37.44
N SER A 302 -1.01 -33.61 -36.17
CA SER A 302 -1.37 -34.86 -35.49
C SER A 302 -2.43 -34.68 -34.41
N LEU A 303 -3.20 -35.73 -34.17
CA LEU A 303 -4.08 -35.86 -33.02
C LEU A 303 -3.48 -36.94 -32.12
N SER A 304 -3.14 -36.59 -30.89
CA SER A 304 -2.61 -37.55 -29.89
C SER A 304 -3.48 -37.59 -28.64
N TRP A 305 -3.50 -38.71 -27.94
CA TRP A 305 -4.25 -38.83 -26.69
C TRP A 305 -3.47 -39.53 -25.57
N PHE A 306 -3.78 -39.09 -24.34
CA PHE A 306 -3.12 -39.47 -23.10
C PHE A 306 -4.15 -40.00 -22.11
N ARG A 307 -3.67 -40.75 -21.11
CA ARG A 307 -4.53 -41.27 -20.04
C ARG A 307 -4.98 -40.17 -19.07
N ASP A 308 -4.16 -39.14 -18.92
CA ASP A 308 -4.33 -38.04 -17.97
C ASP A 308 -3.69 -36.75 -18.50
N GLU A 309 -3.94 -35.64 -17.81
CA GLU A 309 -3.39 -34.31 -18.09
C GLU A 309 -1.88 -34.21 -17.82
N GLU A 310 -1.27 -35.22 -17.19
CA GLU A 310 0.17 -35.22 -16.90
C GLU A 310 1.01 -35.51 -18.16
N GLU A 311 0.37 -35.92 -19.27
CA GLU A 311 0.98 -36.11 -20.59
C GLU A 311 2.17 -37.12 -20.58
N LYS A 312 2.25 -37.99 -19.57
CA LYS A 312 3.38 -38.92 -19.32
C LYS A 312 3.36 -40.17 -20.20
N GLU A 313 2.16 -40.69 -20.53
CA GLU A 313 2.00 -41.87 -21.39
C GLU A 313 1.26 -41.51 -22.68
N LYS A 314 2.02 -41.20 -23.74
CA LYS A 314 1.46 -40.99 -25.09
C LYS A 314 1.00 -42.32 -25.67
N LYS A 315 -0.30 -42.51 -25.89
CA LYS A 315 -0.86 -43.72 -26.50
C LYS A 315 -1.30 -43.47 -27.93
N TYR A 316 -0.36 -43.03 -28.77
CA TYR A 316 -0.52 -42.52 -30.15
C TYR A 316 -0.68 -41.00 -30.21
#